data_AF-A0A7S3J6F9-F1
#
_entry.id   AF-A0A7S3J6F9-F1
#
_cell.length_a   1.000
_cell.length_b   1.000
_cell.length_c   1.000
_cell.angle_alpha   90.00
_cell.angle_beta   90.00
_cell.angle_gamma   90.00
#
_symmetry.space_group_name_H-M   'P 1'
#
loop_
_entity.id
_entity.type
_entity.pdbx_description
1 polymer ?
#
loop_
_entity_poly.entity_id
_entity_poly.type
_entity_poly.pdbx_seq_one_letter_code
_entity_poly.pdbx_strand_id
1 'polypeptide(L)'
;EGEDMKAEDESSKLKKRITRSEFVNKQNYDGLAALHYASYRGNIPVIKYLISLGANPFLKDKDGHSVIHIAAQGDQVSVIYFYLENFNFDINEKDKRESTPLHW
;
A
#
# COMPACT_ATOMS: atom_id res chain seq x y z
N GLU A 1 -18.66 -24.81 -27.14
CA GLU A 1 -17.67 -25.39 -26.19
C GLU A 1 -16.42 -24.53 -25.95
N GLY A 2 -16.01 -23.62 -26.85
CA GLY A 2 -14.83 -22.78 -26.64
C GLY A 2 -15.02 -21.51 -25.78
N GLU A 3 -16.26 -21.11 -25.50
CA GLU A 3 -16.58 -19.89 -24.73
C GLU A 3 -16.77 -20.18 -23.23
N ASP A 4 -17.42 -21.29 -22.87
CA ASP A 4 -17.64 -21.70 -21.46
C ASP A 4 -16.33 -22.00 -20.73
N MET A 5 -15.37 -22.64 -21.40
CA MET A 5 -14.05 -22.96 -20.85
C MET A 5 -13.18 -21.72 -20.60
N LYS A 6 -13.45 -20.61 -21.31
CA LYS A 6 -12.75 -19.32 -21.15
C LYS A 6 -13.26 -18.53 -19.93
N ALA A 7 -14.55 -18.66 -19.62
CA ALA A 7 -15.17 -17.98 -18.48
C ALA A 7 -14.74 -18.57 -17.13
N GLU A 8 -14.52 -19.89 -17.04
CA GLU A 8 -14.07 -20.56 -15.82
C GLU A 8 -12.62 -20.19 -15.42
N ASP A 9 -11.74 -20.00 -16.40
CA ASP A 9 -10.34 -19.59 -16.20
C ASP A 9 -10.26 -18.15 -15.67
N GLU A 10 -11.04 -17.22 -16.24
CA GLU A 10 -11.09 -15.82 -15.79
C GLU A 10 -11.69 -15.69 -14.39
N SER A 11 -12.76 -16.44 -14.06
CA SER A 11 -13.33 -16.48 -12.70
C SER A 11 -12.32 -16.99 -11.66
N SER A 12 -11.55 -18.03 -12.00
CA SER A 12 -10.51 -18.60 -11.13
C SER A 12 -9.33 -17.65 -10.93
N LYS A 13 -8.87 -16.99 -12.00
CA LYS A 13 -7.85 -15.92 -11.92
C LYS A 13 -8.32 -14.76 -11.06
N LEU A 14 -9.57 -14.32 -11.23
CA LEU A 14 -10.15 -13.21 -10.48
C LEU A 14 -10.24 -13.55 -8.98
N LYS A 15 -10.75 -14.74 -8.63
CA LYS A 15 -10.78 -15.22 -7.23
C LYS A 15 -9.39 -15.26 -6.61
N LYS A 16 -8.40 -15.78 -7.34
CA LYS A 16 -7.00 -15.81 -6.89
C LYS A 16 -6.44 -14.40 -6.66
N ARG A 17 -6.77 -13.46 -7.54
CA ARG A 17 -6.33 -12.07 -7.45
C ARG A 17 -6.99 -11.33 -6.28
N ILE A 18 -8.29 -11.55 -6.06
CA ILE A 18 -9.05 -11.03 -4.91
C ILE A 18 -8.45 -11.57 -3.60
N THR A 19 -8.25 -12.89 -3.50
CA THR A 19 -7.68 -13.51 -2.29
C THR A 19 -6.27 -12.97 -1.99
N ARG A 20 -5.46 -12.77 -3.04
CA ARG A 20 -4.12 -12.20 -2.90
C ARG A 20 -4.16 -10.73 -2.47
N SER A 21 -5.12 -9.96 -2.99
CA SER A 21 -5.34 -8.57 -2.58
C SER A 21 -5.83 -8.47 -1.12
N GLU A 22 -6.73 -9.33 -0.67
CA GLU A 22 -7.15 -9.38 0.74
C GLU A 22 -5.97 -9.68 1.66
N PHE A 23 -5.10 -10.62 1.28
CA PHE A 23 -3.96 -10.98 2.11
C PHE A 23 -2.90 -9.87 2.18
N VAL A 24 -2.56 -9.26 1.04
CA VAL A 24 -1.50 -8.22 1.00
C VAL A 24 -1.93 -6.93 1.71
N ASN A 25 -3.24 -6.68 1.82
CA ASN A 25 -3.82 -5.54 2.52
C ASN A 25 -4.14 -5.80 3.99
N LYS A 26 -3.87 -7.02 4.50
CA LYS A 26 -4.13 -7.36 5.88
C LYS A 26 -3.30 -6.47 6.82
N GLN A 27 -3.99 -5.81 7.73
CA GLN A 27 -3.39 -4.96 8.76
C GLN A 27 -3.18 -5.75 10.06
N ASN A 28 -2.10 -5.46 10.77
CA ASN A 28 -1.87 -5.99 12.11
C ASN A 28 -2.76 -5.29 13.17
N TYR A 29 -2.54 -5.56 14.45
CA TYR A 29 -3.30 -4.91 15.53
C TYR A 29 -3.10 -3.40 15.60
N ASP A 30 -2.08 -2.82 14.96
CA ASP A 30 -1.84 -1.38 14.94
C ASP A 30 -2.38 -0.71 13.68
N GLY A 31 -3.01 -1.48 12.78
CA GLY A 31 -3.44 -0.96 11.47
C GLY A 31 -2.31 -0.95 10.43
N LEU A 32 -1.16 -1.56 10.69
CA LEU A 32 -0.05 -1.60 9.74
C LEU A 32 -0.17 -2.80 8.80
N ALA A 33 -0.32 -2.50 7.50
CA ALA A 33 -0.13 -3.45 6.40
C ALA A 33 1.35 -3.57 5.96
N ALA A 34 1.66 -4.58 5.15
CA ALA A 34 3.00 -4.85 4.63
C ALA A 34 3.65 -3.64 3.93
N LEU A 35 2.86 -2.81 3.24
CA LEU A 35 3.36 -1.60 2.59
C LEU A 35 4.01 -0.63 3.59
N HIS A 36 3.41 -0.37 4.75
CA HIS A 36 3.98 0.54 5.76
C HIS A 36 5.39 0.12 6.16
N TYR A 37 5.61 -1.17 6.43
CA TYR A 37 6.94 -1.67 6.78
C TYR A 37 7.95 -1.53 5.64
N ALA A 38 7.52 -1.79 4.40
CA ALA A 38 8.38 -1.59 3.23
C ALA A 38 8.73 -0.10 3.03
N SER A 39 7.77 0.80 3.29
CA SER A 39 7.95 2.25 3.23
C SER A 39 8.94 2.75 4.28
N TYR A 40 8.78 2.33 5.53
CA TYR A 40 9.73 2.65 6.62
C TYR A 40 11.16 2.21 6.29
N ARG A 41 11.32 1.05 5.64
CA ARG A 41 12.62 0.47 5.30
C ARG A 41 13.23 1.00 4.00
N GLY A 42 12.52 1.83 3.24
CA GLY A 42 13.04 2.40 2.00
C GLY A 42 13.04 1.46 0.79
N ASN A 43 12.40 0.29 0.88
CA ASN A 43 12.58 -0.78 -0.10
C ASN A 43 11.60 -0.64 -1.28
N ILE A 44 11.91 0.28 -2.21
CA ILE A 44 11.11 0.53 -3.42
C ILE A 44 10.84 -0.73 -4.24
N PRO A 45 11.80 -1.65 -4.47
CA PRO A 45 11.52 -2.92 -5.16
C PRO A 45 10.40 -3.73 -4.50
N VAL A 46 10.41 -3.83 -3.17
CA VAL A 46 9.35 -4.53 -2.42
C VAL A 46 8.03 -3.77 -2.49
N ILE A 47 8.04 -2.44 -2.38
CA ILE A 47 6.84 -1.60 -2.53
C ILE A 47 6.17 -1.86 -3.89
N LYS A 48 6.94 -1.79 -4.99
CA LYS A 48 6.45 -2.06 -6.35
C LYS A 48 5.90 -3.48 -6.48
N TYR A 49 6.59 -4.47 -5.90
CA TYR A 49 6.11 -5.84 -5.88
C TYR A 49 4.76 -5.95 -5.16
N LEU A 50 4.61 -5.40 -3.95
CA LEU A 50 3.36 -5.43 -3.20
C LEU A 50 2.21 -4.75 -3.96
N ILE A 51 2.46 -3.59 -4.57
CA ILE A 51 1.47 -2.89 -5.42
C ILE A 51 1.04 -3.79 -6.59
N SER A 52 1.97 -4.49 -7.24
CA SER A 52 1.65 -5.43 -8.33
C SER A 52 0.75 -6.60 -7.88
N LEU A 53 0.76 -6.92 -6.58
CA LEU A 53 -0.12 -7.93 -5.98
C LEU A 53 -1.49 -7.38 -5.58
N GLY A 54 -1.75 -6.09 -5.78
CA GLY A 54 -2.99 -5.42 -5.39
C GLY A 54 -2.97 -4.81 -3.98
N ALA A 55 -1.78 -4.44 -3.48
CA ALA A 55 -1.68 -3.69 -2.24
C ALA A 55 -2.21 -2.25 -2.42
N ASN A 56 -3.05 -1.83 -1.48
CA ASN A 56 -3.63 -0.50 -1.42
C ASN A 56 -2.68 0.44 -0.65
N PRO A 57 -2.05 1.43 -1.30
CA PRO A 57 -1.16 2.37 -0.63
C PRO A 57 -1.90 3.37 0.25
N PHE A 58 -3.21 3.54 0.08
CA PHE A 58 -4.02 4.51 0.83
C PHE A 58 -4.53 3.98 2.18
N LEU A 59 -4.11 2.78 2.58
CA LEU A 59 -4.38 2.31 3.93
C LEU A 59 -3.71 3.22 4.95
N LYS A 60 -4.41 3.47 6.06
CA LYS A 60 -3.91 4.21 7.21
C LYS A 60 -3.87 3.30 8.42
N ASP A 61 -2.86 3.49 9.26
CA ASP A 61 -2.78 2.82 10.56
C ASP A 61 -3.78 3.40 11.57
N LYS A 62 -3.75 2.90 12.80
CA LYS A 62 -4.65 3.34 13.87
C LYS A 62 -4.46 4.80 14.28
N ASP A 63 -3.30 5.39 14.04
CA ASP A 63 -2.99 6.78 14.36
C ASP A 63 -3.21 7.70 13.15
N GLY A 64 -3.63 7.13 12.01
CA GLY A 64 -3.90 7.87 10.78
C GLY A 64 -2.66 8.06 9.91
N HIS A 65 -1.55 7.39 10.22
CA HIS A 65 -0.36 7.43 9.37
C HIS A 65 -0.62 6.65 8.10
N SER A 66 -0.36 7.30 6.96
CA SER A 66 -0.25 6.64 5.67
C SER A 66 1.19 6.21 5.38
N VAL A 67 1.40 5.54 4.24
CA VAL A 67 2.73 5.15 3.78
C VAL A 67 3.74 6.30 3.67
N ILE A 68 3.30 7.54 3.41
CA ILE A 68 4.19 8.70 3.34
C ILE A 68 4.61 9.22 4.72
N HIS A 69 3.75 9.14 5.75
CA HIS A 69 4.13 9.41 7.14
C HIS A 69 5.16 8.39 7.62
N ILE A 70 4.90 7.11 7.35
CA ILE A 70 5.80 6.02 7.76
C ILE A 70 7.13 6.07 7.02
N ALA A 71 7.14 6.50 5.74
CA ALA A 71 8.39 6.74 5.01
C ALA A 71 9.20 7.90 5.60
N ALA A 72 8.54 9.00 6.02
CA ALA A 72 9.21 10.13 6.68
C ALA A 72 9.84 9.71 8.01
N GLN A 73 9.11 8.97 8.85
CA GLN A 73 9.63 8.39 10.09
C GLN A 73 10.88 7.51 9.87
N GLY A 74 10.98 6.87 8.71
CA GLY A 74 12.12 6.04 8.32
C GLY A 74 13.25 6.79 7.61
N ASP A 75 13.16 8.11 7.43
CA ASP A 75 14.05 8.94 6.61
C ASP A 75 14.14 8.49 5.14
N GLN A 76 13.01 8.06 4.56
CA GLN A 76 12.95 7.45 3.23
C GLN A 76 12.43 8.42 2.17
N VAL A 77 13.21 9.47 1.91
CA VAL A 77 12.87 10.53 0.95
C VAL A 77 12.51 10.00 -0.44
N SER A 78 13.27 9.03 -0.97
CA SER A 78 12.98 8.43 -2.28
C SER A 78 11.64 7.68 -2.32
N VAL A 79 11.21 7.11 -1.19
CA VAL A 79 9.90 6.45 -1.08
C VAL A 79 8.78 7.48 -1.05
N ILE A 80 8.96 8.60 -0.35
CA ILE A 80 7.98 9.70 -0.34
C ILE A 80 7.76 10.20 -1.78
N TYR A 81 8.83 10.52 -2.50
CA TYR A 81 8.73 10.94 -3.90
C TYR A 81 8.07 9.88 -4.78
N PHE A 82 8.46 8.61 -4.62
CA PHE A 82 7.81 7.52 -5.34
C PHE A 82 6.29 7.53 -5.13
N TYR A 83 5.81 7.71 -3.89
CA TYR A 83 4.37 7.78 -3.63
C TYR A 83 3.71 9.03 -4.21
N LEU A 84 4.32 10.21 -4.07
CA LEU A 84 3.77 11.47 -4.62
C LEU A 84 3.68 11.46 -6.15
N GLU A 85 4.66 10.86 -6.83
CA GLU A 85 4.70 10.82 -8.30
C GLU A 85 3.76 9.76 -8.89
N ASN A 86 3.59 8.64 -8.21
CA ASN A 86 2.84 7.49 -8.73
C ASN A 86 1.42 7.40 -8.16
N PHE A 87 1.13 8.13 -7.10
CA PHE A 87 -0.15 8.13 -6.41
C PHE A 87 -0.52 9.55 -6.00
N ASN A 88 -1.82 9.84 -5.99
CA ASN A 88 -2.35 11.19 -5.78
C ASN A 88 -2.34 11.61 -4.30
N PHE A 89 -1.24 11.36 -3.57
CA PHE A 89 -1.09 11.75 -2.17
C PHE A 89 -0.90 13.25 -2.04
N ASP A 90 -1.51 13.82 -0.99
CA ASP A 90 -1.20 15.16 -0.52
C ASP A 90 -0.01 15.08 0.44
N ILE A 91 1.06 15.81 0.14
CA ILE A 91 2.25 15.92 1.01
C ILE A 91 1.92 16.61 2.35
N ASN A 92 0.80 17.32 2.42
CA ASN A 92 0.29 17.97 3.62
C ASN A 92 -0.87 17.21 4.27
N GLU A 93 -1.17 15.98 3.85
CA GLU A 93 -2.20 15.20 4.56
C GLU A 93 -1.81 15.08 6.03
N LYS A 94 -2.82 15.13 6.90
CA LYS A 94 -2.63 15.06 8.35
C LYS A 94 -3.00 13.69 8.88
N ASP A 95 -2.23 13.24 9.88
CA ASP A 95 -2.60 12.13 10.75
C ASP A 95 -3.64 12.57 11.81
N LYS A 96 -4.00 11.68 12.75
CA LYS A 96 -4.99 11.99 13.80
C LYS A 96 -4.49 13.00 14.83
N ARG A 97 -3.21 13.34 14.83
CA ARG A 97 -2.57 14.33 15.71
C ARG A 97 -2.29 15.63 14.97
N GLU A 98 -2.97 15.87 13.84
CA GLU A 98 -2.79 17.04 12.98
C GLU A 98 -1.36 17.19 12.42
N SER A 99 -0.55 16.13 12.50
CA SER A 99 0.83 16.15 12.03
C SER A 99 0.89 15.73 10.56
N THR A 100 1.64 16.48 9.76
CA THR A 100 1.93 16.12 8.36
C THR A 100 3.11 15.13 8.29
N PRO A 101 3.36 14.46 7.16
CA PRO A 101 4.54 13.59 7.01
C PRO A 101 5.86 14.25 7.42
N LEU A 102 6.04 15.55 7.16
CA LEU A 102 7.29 16.27 7.49
C LEU A 102 7.53 16.47 9.00
N HIS A 103 6.52 16.22 9.85
CA HIS A 103 6.69 16.27 11.31
C HIS A 103 7.32 14.99 11.91
N TRP A 104 7.42 13.91 11.13
CA TRP A 104 7.87 12.59 11.54
C TRP A 104 9.31 12.31 11.12
#